data_AF-A0A1H3JW73-F1
#
_entry.id   AF-A0A1H3JW73-F1
#
_cell.length_a   1.000
_cell.length_b   1.000
_cell.length_c   1.000
_cell.angle_alpha   90.00
_cell.angle_beta   90.00
_cell.angle_gamma   90.00
#
_symmetry.space_group_name_H-M   'P 1'
#
loop_
_entity.id
_entity.type
_entity.pdbx_description
1 polymer ?
#
loop_
_entity_poly.entity_id
_entity_poly.type
_entity_poly.pdbx_seq_one_letter_code
_entity_poly.pdbx_strand_id
1 'polypeptide(L)'
;MFEFLKNIASKAGGKPEAQRARVARALGEINSVLAELDVKPKLSFDPSTGALELELPEQMPDERLALPAPEADLNEDKEAA
;
A
#
# COMPACT_ATOMS: atom_id res chain seq x y z
N MET A 1 8.91 -16.72 40.69
CA MET A 1 9.12 -15.71 39.62
C MET A 1 8.72 -16.22 38.23
N PHE A 2 9.03 -17.47 37.86
CA PHE A 2 8.64 -18.06 36.56
C PHE A 2 7.12 -18.27 36.36
N GLU A 3 6.36 -18.53 37.42
CA GLU A 3 4.90 -18.72 37.34
C GLU A 3 4.14 -17.44 36.96
N PHE A 4 4.68 -16.27 37.32
CA PHE A 4 4.11 -14.97 36.93
C PHE A 4 4.26 -14.71 35.42
N LEU A 5 5.39 -15.09 34.82
CA LEU A 5 5.64 -14.95 33.39
C LEU A 5 4.71 -15.85 32.54
N LYS A 6 4.40 -17.07 33.01
CA LYS A 6 3.44 -17.97 32.34
C LYS A 6 2.02 -17.39 32.28
N ASN A 7 1.57 -16.74 33.36
CA ASN A 7 0.25 -16.13 33.41
C ASN A 7 0.12 -14.88 32.52
N ILE A 8 1.22 -14.14 32.31
CA ILE A 8 1.25 -13.00 31.37
C ILE A 8 1.24 -13.51 29.92
N ALA A 9 2.04 -14.54 29.62
CA ALA A 9 2.04 -15.17 28.30
C ALA A 9 0.67 -15.79 27.94
N SER A 10 -0.01 -16.38 28.92
CA SER A 10 -1.37 -16.91 28.74
C SER A 10 -2.44 -15.83 28.52
N LYS A 11 -2.22 -14.59 28.99
CA LYS A 11 -3.17 -13.48 28.81
C LYS A 11 -2.97 -12.71 27.50
N ALA A 12 -1.78 -12.79 26.92
CA ALA A 12 -1.44 -12.15 25.64
C ALA A 12 -1.80 -13.02 24.41
N GLY A 13 -2.21 -14.27 24.63
CA GLY A 13 -2.56 -15.22 23.58
C GLY A 13 -3.97 -14.99 23.03
N GLY A 14 -4.17 -13.92 22.25
CA GLY A 14 -5.30 -13.86 21.33
C GLY A 14 -5.29 -15.11 20.46
N LYS A 15 -6.45 -15.75 20.27
CA LYS A 15 -6.56 -16.95 19.41
C LYS A 15 -5.89 -16.65 18.07
N PRO A 16 -5.00 -17.54 17.57
CA PRO A 16 -4.42 -17.34 16.26
C PRO A 16 -5.54 -17.20 15.22
N GLU A 17 -5.45 -16.14 14.42
CA GLU A 17 -6.45 -15.86 13.39
C GLU A 17 -6.54 -17.06 12.43
N ALA A 18 -7.77 -17.52 12.16
CA ALA A 18 -7.98 -18.59 11.21
C ALA A 18 -7.53 -18.14 9.81
N GLN A 19 -6.92 -19.03 9.03
CA GLN A 19 -6.38 -18.69 7.70
C GLN A 19 -7.42 -18.04 6.78
N ARG A 20 -8.69 -18.50 6.82
CA ARG A 20 -9.78 -17.88 6.05
C ARG A 20 -10.08 -16.44 6.47
N ALA A 21 -10.07 -16.17 7.78
CA ALA A 21 -10.28 -14.82 8.30
C ALA A 21 -9.15 -13.89 7.87
N ARG A 22 -7.90 -14.40 7.93
CA ARG A 22 -6.72 -13.67 7.47
C ARG A 22 -6.78 -13.30 5.99
N VAL A 23 -7.20 -14.24 5.13
CA VAL A 23 -7.38 -13.99 3.69
C VAL A 23 -8.48 -12.97 3.44
N ALA A 24 -9.62 -13.10 4.12
CA ALA A 24 -10.73 -12.14 3.98
C ALA A 24 -10.33 -10.72 4.39
N ARG A 25 -9.55 -10.59 5.49
CA ARG A 25 -9.01 -9.30 5.94
C ARG A 25 -8.05 -8.71 4.91
N ALA A 26 -7.08 -9.49 4.43
CA ALA A 26 -6.11 -9.02 3.44
C ALA A 26 -6.78 -8.57 2.13
N LEU A 27 -7.78 -9.32 1.64
CA LEU A 27 -8.56 -8.91 0.47
C LEU A 27 -9.36 -7.62 0.72
N GLY A 28 -9.92 -7.45 1.91
CA GLY A 28 -10.61 -6.21 2.29
C GLY A 28 -9.70 -4.99 2.29
N GLU A 29 -8.48 -5.15 2.81
CA GLU A 29 -7.45 -4.09 2.81
C GLU A 29 -7.04 -3.72 1.38
N ILE A 30 -6.72 -4.71 0.55
CA ILE A 30 -6.39 -4.48 -0.87
C ILE A 30 -7.55 -3.77 -1.57
N ASN A 31 -8.77 -4.25 -1.42
CA ASN A 31 -9.94 -3.64 -2.06
C ASN A 31 -10.19 -2.21 -1.62
N SER A 32 -9.93 -1.88 -0.35
CA SER A 32 -10.05 -0.51 0.16
C SER A 32 -9.09 0.44 -0.54
N VAL A 33 -7.82 0.05 -0.66
CA VAL A 33 -6.79 0.84 -1.37
C VAL A 33 -7.12 0.97 -2.86
N LEU A 34 -7.51 -0.13 -3.51
CA LEU A 34 -7.86 -0.12 -4.92
C LEU A 34 -9.13 0.70 -5.22
N ALA A 35 -10.02 0.85 -4.23
CA ALA A 35 -11.21 1.69 -4.37
C ALA A 35 -10.87 3.18 -4.52
N GLU A 36 -9.77 3.64 -3.91
CA GLU A 36 -9.30 5.04 -3.96
C GLU A 36 -8.68 5.43 -5.31
N LEU A 37 -8.26 4.46 -6.12
CA LEU A 37 -7.64 4.74 -7.43
C LEU A 37 -8.67 5.17 -8.48
N ASP A 38 -8.39 6.26 -9.21
CA ASP A 38 -9.19 6.72 -10.35
C ASP A 38 -9.24 5.66 -11.47
N VAL A 39 -8.09 5.05 -11.76
CA VAL A 39 -7.93 3.97 -12.73
C VAL A 39 -7.66 2.66 -11.99
N LYS A 40 -8.47 1.64 -12.25
CA LYS A 40 -8.34 0.35 -11.56
C LYS A 40 -7.20 -0.48 -12.17
N PRO A 41 -6.29 -1.03 -11.34
CA PRO A 41 -5.19 -1.84 -11.84
C PRO A 41 -5.67 -3.22 -12.32
N LYS A 42 -4.87 -3.84 -13.19
CA LYS A 42 -5.11 -5.21 -13.65
C LYS A 42 -4.55 -6.19 -12.61
N LEU A 43 -5.37 -7.19 -12.24
CA LEU A 43 -4.95 -8.28 -11.37
C LEU A 43 -4.53 -9.48 -12.23
N SER A 44 -3.29 -9.94 -12.07
CA SER A 44 -2.79 -11.19 -12.64
C SER A 44 -2.59 -12.24 -11.57
N PHE A 45 -2.86 -13.50 -11.93
CA PHE A 45 -2.65 -14.66 -11.09
C PHE A 45 -1.72 -15.63 -11.80
N ASP A 46 -0.59 -15.98 -11.17
CA ASP A 46 0.29 -17.04 -11.65
C ASP A 46 -0.10 -18.37 -10.98
N PRO A 47 -0.65 -19.33 -11.73
CA PRO A 47 -1.07 -20.63 -11.18
C PRO A 47 0.11 -21.51 -10.74
N SER A 48 1.34 -21.22 -11.20
CA SER A 48 2.53 -22.02 -10.90
C SER A 48 3.09 -21.72 -9.52
N THR A 49 3.03 -20.45 -9.11
CA THR A 49 3.56 -19.96 -7.82
C THR A 49 2.44 -19.59 -6.83
N GLY A 50 1.21 -19.39 -7.32
CA GLY A 50 0.11 -18.85 -6.53
C GLY A 50 0.23 -17.35 -6.26
N ALA A 51 1.13 -16.65 -6.95
CA ALA A 51 1.36 -15.23 -6.78
C ALA A 51 0.22 -14.38 -7.37
N LEU A 52 -0.12 -13.30 -6.67
CA LEU A 52 -1.00 -12.24 -7.14
C LEU A 52 -0.15 -11.01 -7.46
N GLU A 53 -0.26 -10.52 -8.68
CA GLU A 53 0.42 -9.30 -9.13
C GLU A 53 -0.61 -8.24 -9.52
N LEU A 54 -0.32 -6.98 -9.18
CA LEU A 54 -1.14 -5.83 -9.50
C LEU A 54 -0.36 -4.93 -10.45
N GLU A 55 -0.89 -4.73 -11.65
CA GLU A 55 -0.35 -3.76 -12.60
C GLU A 55 -0.93 -2.38 -12.27
N LEU A 56 -0.18 -1.60 -11.49
CA LEU A 56 -0.56 -0.30 -10.97
C LEU A 56 -0.54 0.79 -12.07
N PRO A 57 -1.36 1.85 -11.95
CA PRO A 57 -1.30 2.98 -12.87
C PRO A 57 0.06 3.70 -12.81
N GLU A 58 0.46 4.35 -13.91
CA GLU A 58 1.76 5.04 -14.04
C GLU A 58 1.99 6.12 -12.98
N GLN A 59 0.91 6.77 -12.54
CA GLN A 59 0.93 7.73 -11.45
C GLN A 59 -0.15 7.37 -10.45
N MET A 60 0.25 7.27 -9.19
CA MET A 60 -0.69 7.11 -8.10
C MET A 60 -1.34 8.46 -7.75
N PRO A 61 -2.59 8.49 -7.24
CA PRO A 61 -3.30 9.73 -6.97
C PRO A 61 -2.60 10.67 -5.96
N ASP A 62 -1.84 10.12 -5.04
CA ASP A 62 -1.00 10.83 -4.06
C ASP A 62 0.24 11.46 -4.72
N GLU A 63 0.80 10.83 -5.75
CA GLU A 63 1.94 11.34 -6.52
C GLU A 63 1.54 12.49 -7.46
N ARG A 64 0.28 12.53 -7.92
CA ARG A 64 -0.24 13.59 -8.82
C ARG A 64 -0.22 14.99 -8.18
N LEU A 65 -0.25 15.09 -6.85
CA LEU A 65 -0.19 16.37 -6.13
C LEU A 65 1.24 16.93 -6.04
N ALA A 66 2.25 16.09 -6.27
CA ALA A 66 3.65 16.46 -6.23
C ALA A 66 4.20 16.77 -7.64
N LEU A 67 3.43 17.51 -8.45
CA LEU A 67 3.98 18.08 -9.68
C LEU A 67 5.26 18.86 -9.30
N PRO A 68 6.42 18.57 -9.92
CA PRO A 68 7.59 19.41 -9.72
C PRO A 68 7.17 20.83 -10.10
N ALA A 69 7.47 21.80 -9.21
CA ALA A 69 7.24 23.20 -9.52
C ALA A 69 7.90 23.50 -10.87
N PRO A 70 7.24 24.24 -11.78
CA PRO A 70 7.84 24.58 -13.06
C PRO A 70 9.23 25.14 -12.79
N GLU A 71 10.24 24.65 -13.52
CA GLU A 71 11.57 25.24 -13.48
C GLU A 71 11.37 26.72 -13.82
N ALA A 72 11.63 27.60 -12.85
CA ALA A 72 11.66 29.02 -13.12
C ALA A 72 12.77 29.20 -14.15
N ASP A 73 12.40 29.51 -15.39
CA ASP A 73 13.35 29.88 -16.45
C ASP A 73 14.17 31.06 -15.94
N LEU A 74 15.37 30.79 -15.43
CA LEU A 74 16.29 31.79 -14.88
C LEU A 74 16.97 32.64 -15.99
N ASN A 75 16.33 32.78 -17.15
CA ASN A 75 16.93 33.41 -18.33
C ASN A 75 16.16 34.60 -18.93
N GLU A 76 15.12 35.13 -18.28
CA GLU A 76 14.37 36.29 -18.82
C GLU A 76 14.86 37.70 -18.39
N ASP A 77 16.02 37.85 -17.72
CA ASP A 77 16.49 39.17 -17.24
C ASP A 77 17.83 39.66 -17.84
N LYS A 78 18.21 39.23 -19.06
CA LYS A 78 19.36 39.84 -19.77
C LYS A 78 19.14 40.08 -21.26
N GLU A 79 18.11 40.85 -21.60
CA GLU A 79 18.12 41.57 -22.89
C GLU A 79 17.33 42.88 -22.84
N ALA A 80 17.73 43.81 -21.95
CA ALA A 80 17.43 45.24 -22.11
C ALA A 80 18.30 46.09 -21.17
N ALA A 81 19.53 46.41 -21.58
CA ALA A 81 20.25 47.67 -21.27
C ALA A 81 21.64 47.68 -21.91
#